data_AF-A0AB74BX31-F1
#
_entry.id   AF-A0AB74BX31-F1
#
_cell.length_a   1.000
_cell.length_b   1.000
_cell.length_c   1.000
_cell.angle_alpha   90.00
_cell.angle_beta   90.00
_cell.angle_gamma   90.00
#
_symmetry.space_group_name_H-M   'P 1'
#
loop_
_entity.id
_entity.type
_entity.pdbx_description
1 polymer ?
#
loop_
_entity_poly.entity_id
_entity_poly.type
_entity_poly.pdbx_seq_one_letter_code
_entity_poly.pdbx_strand_id
1 'polypeptide(L)'
;MDPHKQPSWRQPQAHPENNFTSDGTPFIALDPKGRKVTWYACGPTVYDDAHLGHARNYASTDIIRRILKDYFKFDVEFVMNITDVDDKIIVRGWQQHLFSEFLSSHPDVNADVLNTTQLAYYAYIKKNLRLIDEETEPEKFRTEVKRVYGGVLKGGTLEGNKKPGDAEAKVRMHVRTVTIAAAMISRVAEMFSQGPGEQPKSLENEMITSEAFYEATQDVILPYLDQLRGSTVPGDAYEIFTKLTKKYEEHFMRDMRDLNVLDPDEITRVTEYGQEIADFVEKIVANDFGYVTLDGSVYFDIKSFEKAGHPYARLEP
;
A
#
# COMPACT_ATOMS: atom_id res chain seq x y z
N MET A 1 -17.76 -19.20 40.41
CA MET A 1 -18.35 -18.28 39.42
C MET A 1 -17.92 -18.78 38.06
N ASP A 2 -18.86 -18.97 37.14
CA ASP A 2 -18.59 -19.51 35.81
C ASP A 2 -17.85 -18.46 34.95
N PRO A 3 -16.59 -18.71 34.53
CA PRO A 3 -15.83 -17.78 33.71
C PRO A 3 -16.36 -17.64 32.27
N HIS A 4 -17.38 -18.41 31.88
CA HIS A 4 -17.95 -18.45 30.53
C HIS A 4 -19.25 -17.66 30.34
N LYS A 5 -19.75 -16.98 31.37
CA LYS A 5 -20.94 -16.15 31.23
C LYS A 5 -20.55 -14.73 30.84
N GLN A 6 -20.85 -14.33 29.59
CA GLN A 6 -20.81 -12.91 29.23
C GLN A 6 -21.56 -12.11 30.29
N PRO A 7 -20.95 -11.06 30.88
CA PRO A 7 -21.65 -10.21 31.83
C PRO A 7 -22.92 -9.69 31.17
N SER A 8 -24.00 -9.61 31.94
CA SER A 8 -25.28 -9.14 31.41
C SER A 8 -25.09 -7.79 30.74
N TRP A 9 -25.16 -7.74 29.41
CA TRP A 9 -25.14 -6.49 28.67
C TRP A 9 -26.35 -5.68 29.11
N ARG A 10 -26.09 -4.54 29.75
CA ARG A 10 -27.12 -3.54 30.02
C ARG A 10 -26.89 -2.45 28.99
N GLN A 11 -27.90 -2.20 28.15
CA GLN A 11 -27.95 -0.99 27.36
C GLN A 11 -27.79 0.18 28.33
N PRO A 12 -26.68 0.94 28.25
CA PRO A 12 -26.53 2.07 29.15
C PRO A 12 -27.58 3.12 28.76
N GLN A 13 -28.05 3.93 29.72
CA GLN A 13 -29.14 4.86 29.46
C GLN A 13 -28.66 5.99 28.55
N ALA A 14 -29.43 6.30 27.51
CA ALA A 14 -29.11 7.38 26.60
C ALA A 14 -29.13 8.72 27.34
N HIS A 15 -28.05 9.50 27.22
CA HIS A 15 -28.09 10.91 27.56
C HIS A 15 -28.69 11.69 26.37
N PRO A 16 -29.59 12.67 26.60
CA PRO A 16 -30.38 13.31 25.53
C PRO A 16 -29.57 14.01 24.43
N GLU A 17 -28.27 14.19 24.60
CA GLU A 17 -27.44 15.07 23.75
C GLU A 17 -26.50 14.32 22.78
N ASN A 18 -26.53 12.98 22.73
CA ASN A 18 -25.48 12.18 22.06
C ASN A 18 -25.99 11.33 20.86
N ASN A 19 -26.62 11.93 19.86
CA ASN A 19 -26.93 11.25 18.60
C ASN A 19 -25.83 11.48 17.55
N PHE A 20 -25.02 10.46 17.27
CA PHE A 20 -23.88 10.51 16.31
C PHE A 20 -24.00 9.54 15.14
N THR A 21 -25.13 8.87 14.98
CA THR A 21 -25.35 7.82 13.99
C THR A 21 -26.47 8.19 13.02
N SER A 22 -26.39 7.70 11.79
CA SER A 22 -27.36 7.99 10.72
C SER A 22 -28.74 7.39 10.96
N ASP A 23 -28.86 6.41 11.85
CA ASP A 23 -30.11 5.79 12.29
C ASP A 23 -30.68 6.44 13.56
N GLY A 24 -29.99 7.43 14.13
CA GLY A 24 -30.41 8.11 15.36
C GLY A 24 -30.23 7.27 16.62
N THR A 25 -29.43 6.19 16.57
CA THR A 25 -29.04 5.41 17.75
C THR A 25 -28.07 6.22 18.63
N PRO A 26 -28.40 6.49 19.90
CA PRO A 26 -27.53 7.26 20.79
C PRO A 26 -26.17 6.59 20.97
N PHE A 27 -25.10 7.39 20.97
CA PHE A 27 -23.76 6.93 21.37
C PHE A 27 -23.68 6.88 22.90
N ILE A 28 -23.34 5.71 23.42
CA ILE A 28 -23.27 5.48 24.87
C ILE A 28 -21.98 4.76 25.20
N ALA A 29 -21.12 5.41 25.99
CA ALA A 29 -19.84 4.83 26.41
C ALA A 29 -20.05 3.56 27.26
N LEU A 30 -19.18 2.56 27.06
CA LEU A 30 -19.20 1.30 27.83
C LEU A 30 -18.77 1.50 29.29
N ASP A 31 -18.00 2.54 29.59
CA ASP A 31 -17.60 2.91 30.94
C ASP A 31 -18.83 3.14 31.84
N PRO A 32 -18.94 2.50 33.02
CA PRO A 32 -20.06 2.69 33.93
C PRO A 32 -20.26 4.14 34.38
N LYS A 33 -19.21 4.98 34.35
CA LYS A 33 -19.30 6.41 34.66
C LYS A 33 -19.69 7.26 33.44
N GLY A 34 -19.82 6.66 32.27
CA GLY A 34 -20.24 7.30 31.03
C GLY A 34 -19.24 8.31 30.46
N ARG A 35 -17.96 8.26 30.86
CA ARG A 35 -16.96 9.27 30.49
C ARG A 35 -15.77 8.74 29.70
N LYS A 36 -15.37 7.48 29.90
CA LYS A 36 -14.23 6.91 29.16
C LYS A 36 -14.68 6.25 27.85
N VAL A 37 -14.00 6.58 26.76
CA VAL A 37 -14.18 5.99 25.44
C VAL A 37 -12.86 5.39 24.97
N THR A 38 -12.80 4.07 24.84
CA THR A 38 -11.68 3.38 24.18
C THR A 38 -12.00 3.22 22.70
N TRP A 39 -11.15 3.73 21.82
CA TRP A 39 -11.39 3.76 20.39
C TRP A 39 -10.19 3.21 19.63
N TYR A 40 -10.42 2.17 18.83
CA TYR A 40 -9.46 1.67 17.85
C TYR A 40 -9.77 2.17 16.43
N ALA A 41 -8.74 2.53 15.67
CA ALA A 41 -8.83 2.74 14.23
C ALA A 41 -7.70 2.04 13.47
N CYS A 42 -7.99 1.56 12.27
CA CYS A 42 -6.98 0.96 11.41
C CYS A 42 -5.96 2.03 10.95
N GLY A 43 -4.68 1.78 11.18
CA GLY A 43 -3.61 2.59 10.60
C GLY A 43 -3.12 2.06 9.25
N PRO A 44 -2.04 2.65 8.72
CA PRO A 44 -1.55 2.37 7.37
C PRO A 44 -0.81 1.03 7.27
N THR A 45 -0.79 0.48 6.05
CA THR A 45 0.25 -0.46 5.63
C THR A 45 1.46 0.33 5.15
N VAL A 46 2.58 0.23 5.87
CA VAL A 46 3.75 1.11 5.69
C VAL A 46 4.73 0.58 4.63
N TYR A 47 4.28 0.55 3.38
CA TYR A 47 5.11 0.16 2.22
C TYR A 47 5.40 1.31 1.24
N ASP A 48 4.66 2.41 1.33
CA ASP A 48 4.81 3.59 0.48
C ASP A 48 4.31 4.86 1.17
N ASP A 49 4.52 6.02 0.56
CA ASP A 49 4.09 7.31 1.08
C ASP A 49 2.54 7.46 1.12
N ALA A 50 2.05 8.25 2.08
CA ALA A 50 0.63 8.46 2.27
C ALA A 50 0.01 9.33 1.16
N HIS A 51 -1.01 8.83 0.47
CA HIS A 51 -1.79 9.65 -0.48
C HIS A 51 -2.97 10.40 0.17
N LEU A 52 -3.59 11.33 -0.55
CA LEU A 52 -4.72 12.15 -0.07
C LEU A 52 -5.92 11.38 0.50
N GLY A 53 -6.16 10.14 0.04
CA GLY A 53 -7.15 9.26 0.65
C GLY A 53 -6.90 8.97 2.14
N HIS A 54 -5.63 8.75 2.53
CA HIS A 54 -5.23 8.59 3.92
C HIS A 54 -5.46 9.90 4.68
N ALA A 55 -4.96 11.02 4.16
CA ALA A 55 -5.11 12.34 4.77
C ALA A 55 -6.59 12.65 5.10
N ARG A 56 -7.50 12.40 4.15
CA ARG A 56 -8.95 12.58 4.37
C ARG A 56 -9.46 11.69 5.51
N ASN A 57 -9.08 10.42 5.55
CA ASN A 57 -9.54 9.48 6.57
C ASN A 57 -9.07 9.90 7.97
N TYR A 58 -7.76 10.07 8.16
CA TYR A 58 -7.19 10.38 9.47
C TYR A 58 -7.57 11.77 9.97
N ALA A 59 -7.67 12.77 9.09
CA ALA A 59 -8.19 14.08 9.46
C ALA A 59 -9.67 14.03 9.89
N SER A 60 -10.50 13.22 9.22
CA SER A 60 -11.91 13.04 9.61
C SER A 60 -12.03 12.37 10.99
N THR A 61 -11.23 11.32 11.22
CA THR A 61 -11.14 10.64 12.51
C THR A 61 -10.67 11.59 13.61
N ASP A 62 -9.67 12.43 13.36
CA ASP A 62 -9.17 13.41 14.31
C ASP A 62 -10.21 14.48 14.67
N ILE A 63 -10.97 14.98 13.68
CA ILE A 63 -12.08 15.91 13.92
C ILE A 63 -13.10 15.28 14.87
N ILE A 64 -13.49 14.03 14.64
CA ILE A 64 -14.43 13.31 15.52
C ILE A 64 -13.83 13.14 16.92
N ARG A 65 -12.54 12.76 17.03
CA ARG A 65 -11.83 12.62 18.31
C ARG A 65 -11.84 13.93 19.09
N ARG A 66 -11.56 15.06 18.43
CA ARG A 66 -11.61 16.40 19.02
C ARG A 66 -13.02 16.78 19.45
N ILE A 67 -14.05 16.47 18.67
CA ILE A 67 -15.44 16.71 19.08
C ILE A 67 -15.77 15.93 20.36
N LEU A 68 -15.46 14.64 20.42
CA LEU A 68 -15.71 13.80 21.60
C LEU A 68 -14.95 14.32 22.83
N LYS A 69 -13.66 14.64 22.68
CA LYS A 69 -12.79 15.08 23.78
C LYS A 69 -13.07 16.53 24.21
N ASP A 70 -13.14 17.46 23.27
CA ASP A 70 -13.12 18.89 23.56
C ASP A 70 -14.52 19.49 23.69
N TYR A 71 -15.51 19.00 22.94
CA TYR A 71 -16.89 19.48 23.04
C TYR A 71 -17.68 18.68 24.08
N PHE A 72 -17.70 17.35 23.93
CA PHE A 72 -18.48 16.47 24.81
C PHE A 72 -17.74 16.05 26.10
N LYS A 73 -16.46 16.40 26.23
CA LYS A 73 -15.64 16.17 27.43
C LYS A 73 -15.49 14.69 27.80
N PHE A 74 -15.49 13.80 26.80
CA PHE A 74 -15.11 12.40 27.00
C PHE A 74 -13.60 12.27 27.25
N ASP A 75 -13.23 11.30 28.07
CA ASP A 75 -11.87 10.80 28.23
C ASP A 75 -11.62 9.74 27.14
N VAL A 76 -11.01 10.17 26.04
CA VAL A 76 -10.80 9.34 24.86
C VAL A 76 -9.40 8.72 24.90
N GLU A 77 -9.34 7.40 24.88
CA GLU A 77 -8.13 6.60 24.68
C GLU A 77 -8.16 6.02 23.25
N PHE A 78 -7.32 6.57 22.38
CA PHE A 78 -7.29 6.27 20.96
C PHE A 78 -6.08 5.42 20.58
N VAL A 79 -6.34 4.21 20.09
CA VAL A 79 -5.33 3.22 19.67
C VAL A 79 -5.36 3.09 18.15
N MET A 80 -4.18 3.06 17.53
CA MET A 80 -4.04 2.84 16.09
C MET A 80 -2.97 1.78 15.83
N ASN A 81 -3.26 0.82 14.96
CA ASN A 81 -2.23 -0.14 14.55
C ASN A 81 -1.33 0.43 13.46
N ILE A 82 -0.13 -0.13 13.27
CA ILE A 82 0.65 -0.01 12.04
C ILE A 82 0.77 -1.40 11.44
N THR A 83 0.35 -1.56 10.19
CA THR A 83 0.53 -2.81 9.47
C THR A 83 1.93 -2.81 8.85
N ASP A 84 2.89 -3.35 9.59
CA ASP A 84 4.30 -3.49 9.20
C ASP A 84 4.68 -4.91 8.74
N VAL A 85 3.67 -5.77 8.52
CA VAL A 85 3.79 -7.09 7.88
C VAL A 85 2.65 -7.24 6.86
N ASP A 86 2.98 -7.33 5.57
CA ASP A 86 2.02 -7.47 4.46
C ASP A 86 2.76 -7.91 3.19
N ASP A 87 2.07 -8.60 2.27
CA ASP A 87 2.65 -8.99 0.97
C ASP A 87 3.21 -7.80 0.18
N LYS A 88 2.56 -6.63 0.28
CA LYS A 88 3.05 -5.40 -0.38
C LYS A 88 4.38 -4.92 0.21
N ILE A 89 4.58 -5.08 1.52
CA ILE A 89 5.83 -4.75 2.20
C ILE A 89 6.93 -5.70 1.73
N ILE A 90 6.63 -7.00 1.61
CA ILE A 90 7.59 -8.01 1.14
C ILE A 90 8.04 -7.68 -0.29
N VAL A 91 7.09 -7.53 -1.21
CA VAL A 91 7.38 -7.22 -2.62
C VAL A 91 8.15 -5.90 -2.74
N ARG A 92 7.72 -4.86 -2.03
CA ARG A 92 8.39 -3.56 -2.08
C ARG A 92 9.80 -3.62 -1.47
N GLY A 93 9.98 -4.38 -0.39
CA GLY A 93 11.27 -4.60 0.26
C GLY A 93 12.27 -5.26 -0.68
N TRP A 94 11.85 -6.34 -1.37
CA TRP A 94 12.67 -6.99 -2.40
C TRP A 94 13.05 -6.04 -3.52
N GLN A 95 12.07 -5.32 -4.08
CA GLN A 95 12.30 -4.35 -5.14
C GLN A 95 13.33 -3.30 -4.73
N GLN A 96 13.14 -2.65 -3.58
CA GLN A 96 14.03 -1.59 -3.09
C GLN A 96 15.43 -2.12 -2.77
N HIS A 97 15.53 -3.32 -2.21
CA HIS A 97 16.81 -3.96 -1.92
C HIS A 97 17.59 -4.27 -3.21
N LEU A 98 16.96 -4.97 -4.16
CA LEU A 98 17.57 -5.34 -5.43
C LEU A 98 17.93 -4.11 -6.27
N PHE A 99 17.11 -3.07 -6.23
CA PHE A 99 17.43 -1.81 -6.90
C PHE A 99 18.60 -1.09 -6.24
N SER A 100 18.70 -1.11 -4.91
CA SER A 100 19.87 -0.55 -4.20
C SER A 100 21.16 -1.31 -4.54
N GLU A 101 21.12 -2.64 -4.67
CA GLU A 101 22.25 -3.44 -5.17
C GLU A 101 22.60 -3.06 -6.63
N PHE A 102 21.58 -2.89 -7.46
CA PHE A 102 21.75 -2.52 -8.87
C PHE A 102 22.43 -1.15 -9.00
N LEU A 103 21.98 -0.13 -8.26
CA LEU A 103 22.61 1.19 -8.23
C LEU A 103 24.05 1.13 -7.70
N SER A 104 24.31 0.32 -6.67
CA SER A 104 25.65 0.19 -6.09
C SER A 104 26.65 -0.47 -7.06
N SER A 105 26.17 -1.38 -7.90
CA SER A 105 26.97 -2.05 -8.94
C SER A 105 27.06 -1.26 -10.24
N HIS A 106 26.13 -0.33 -10.48
CA HIS A 106 26.03 0.49 -11.68
C HIS A 106 25.81 1.97 -11.31
N PRO A 107 26.79 2.63 -10.66
CA PRO A 107 26.65 4.05 -10.29
C PRO A 107 26.48 4.93 -11.53
N ASP A 108 27.15 4.57 -12.63
CA ASP A 108 27.06 5.24 -13.92
C ASP A 108 26.17 4.47 -14.90
N VAL A 109 25.35 5.21 -15.66
CA VAL A 109 24.57 4.62 -16.74
C VAL A 109 25.49 4.34 -17.94
N ASN A 110 25.62 3.05 -18.27
CA ASN A 110 26.35 2.55 -19.43
C ASN A 110 25.41 1.78 -20.38
N ALA A 111 25.97 1.17 -21.44
CA ALA A 111 25.19 0.38 -22.41
C ALA A 111 24.45 -0.81 -21.76
N ASP A 112 25.03 -1.46 -20.74
CA ASP A 112 24.40 -2.60 -20.06
C ASP A 112 23.22 -2.15 -19.20
N VAL A 113 23.33 -1.01 -18.50
CA VAL A 113 22.22 -0.39 -17.76
C VAL A 113 21.10 0.01 -18.71
N LEU A 114 21.42 0.64 -19.84
CA LEU A 114 20.43 1.01 -20.84
C LEU A 114 19.70 -0.22 -21.37
N ASN A 115 20.43 -1.28 -21.73
CA ASN A 115 19.85 -2.53 -22.22
C ASN A 115 18.95 -3.19 -21.16
N THR A 116 19.41 -3.26 -19.92
CA THR A 116 18.60 -3.78 -18.78
C THR A 116 17.32 -2.96 -18.60
N THR A 117 17.41 -1.64 -18.72
CA THR A 117 16.25 -0.74 -18.59
C THR A 117 15.28 -0.88 -19.77
N GLN A 118 15.76 -1.12 -20.98
CA GLN A 118 14.91 -1.45 -22.13
C GLN A 118 14.17 -2.77 -21.93
N LEU A 119 14.86 -3.82 -21.45
CA LEU A 119 14.20 -5.09 -21.11
C LEU A 119 13.14 -4.91 -20.02
N ALA A 120 13.43 -4.12 -18.98
CA ALA A 120 12.48 -3.77 -17.94
C ALA A 120 11.25 -3.02 -18.49
N TYR A 121 11.47 -2.07 -19.40
CA TYR A 121 10.42 -1.34 -20.10
C TYR A 121 9.47 -2.28 -20.87
N TYR A 122 10.00 -3.21 -21.67
CA TYR A 122 9.18 -4.16 -22.43
C TYR A 122 8.42 -5.11 -21.51
N ALA A 123 9.07 -5.64 -20.46
CA ALA A 123 8.43 -6.49 -19.46
C ALA A 123 7.28 -5.76 -18.74
N TYR A 124 7.45 -4.47 -18.45
CA TYR A 124 6.43 -3.66 -17.81
C TYR A 124 5.21 -3.44 -18.72
N ILE A 125 5.42 -3.14 -20.01
CA ILE A 125 4.33 -2.99 -20.99
C ILE A 125 3.53 -4.28 -21.09
N LYS A 126 4.22 -5.41 -21.31
CA LYS A 126 3.60 -6.74 -21.41
C LYS A 126 2.69 -7.05 -20.22
N LYS A 127 3.15 -6.75 -19.00
CA LYS A 127 2.41 -7.03 -17.77
C LYS A 127 1.20 -6.10 -17.58
N ASN A 128 1.38 -4.79 -17.82
CA ASN A 128 0.46 -3.77 -17.32
C ASN A 128 -0.37 -3.06 -18.41
N LEU A 129 0.06 -3.07 -19.67
CA LEU A 129 -0.56 -2.34 -20.79
C LEU A 129 -0.90 -3.29 -21.95
N ARG A 130 -1.71 -4.31 -21.67
CA ARG A 130 -2.01 -5.46 -22.55
C ARG A 130 -2.56 -5.13 -23.95
N LEU A 131 -3.05 -3.90 -24.19
CA LEU A 131 -3.55 -3.49 -25.51
C LEU A 131 -2.49 -2.81 -26.38
N ILE A 132 -1.34 -2.45 -25.79
CA ILE A 132 -0.17 -1.96 -26.51
C ILE A 132 0.65 -3.18 -26.93
N ASP A 133 1.20 -3.14 -28.14
CA ASP A 133 2.16 -4.15 -28.60
C ASP A 133 3.38 -4.19 -27.66
N GLU A 134 3.70 -5.36 -27.12
CA GLU A 134 4.79 -5.53 -26.16
C GLU A 134 6.18 -5.24 -26.74
N GLU A 135 6.31 -5.20 -28.07
CA GLU A 135 7.55 -4.84 -28.79
C GLU A 135 7.61 -3.36 -29.17
N THR A 136 6.64 -2.53 -28.76
CA THR A 136 6.61 -1.10 -29.07
C THR A 136 7.89 -0.40 -28.62
N GLU A 137 8.68 0.11 -29.56
CA GLU A 137 9.91 0.85 -29.26
C GLU A 137 9.63 2.11 -28.40
N PRO A 138 10.54 2.45 -27.45
CA PRO A 138 10.41 3.63 -26.60
C PRO A 138 10.05 4.93 -27.35
N GLU A 139 10.67 5.18 -28.50
CA GLU A 139 10.44 6.37 -29.33
C GLU A 139 9.01 6.44 -29.88
N LYS A 140 8.40 5.28 -30.16
CA LYS A 140 7.07 5.14 -30.75
C LYS A 140 5.96 5.05 -29.69
N PHE A 141 6.32 4.83 -28.43
CA PHE A 141 5.36 4.58 -27.34
C PHE A 141 4.25 5.62 -27.23
N ARG A 142 4.58 6.92 -27.29
CA ARG A 142 3.57 7.99 -27.20
C ARG A 142 2.54 7.94 -28.33
N THR A 143 2.99 7.59 -29.54
CA THR A 143 2.11 7.45 -30.71
C THR A 143 1.18 6.26 -30.53
N GLU A 144 1.73 5.14 -30.05
CA GLU A 144 0.98 3.92 -29.82
C GLU A 144 -0.05 4.07 -28.69
N VAL A 145 0.32 4.70 -27.58
CA VAL A 145 -0.61 5.07 -26.50
C VAL A 145 -1.77 5.92 -27.01
N LYS A 146 -1.50 6.91 -27.87
CA LYS A 146 -2.57 7.74 -28.46
C LYS A 146 -3.51 6.92 -29.33
N ARG A 147 -2.97 5.94 -30.07
CA ARG A 147 -3.75 5.02 -30.92
C ARG A 147 -4.63 4.11 -30.09
N VAL A 148 -4.09 3.50 -29.05
CA VAL A 148 -4.75 2.45 -28.25
C VAL A 148 -5.59 3.01 -27.10
N TYR A 149 -5.02 3.91 -26.30
CA TYR A 149 -5.62 4.44 -25.08
C TYR A 149 -6.08 5.90 -25.19
N GLY A 150 -6.01 6.52 -26.37
CA GLY A 150 -6.35 7.94 -26.57
C GLY A 150 -7.75 8.33 -26.07
N GLY A 151 -8.73 7.43 -26.17
CA GLY A 151 -10.08 7.62 -25.61
C GLY A 151 -10.08 7.62 -24.07
N VAL A 152 -9.41 6.64 -23.44
CA VAL A 152 -9.28 6.51 -21.98
C VAL A 152 -8.57 7.72 -21.37
N LEU A 153 -7.52 8.22 -22.03
CA LEU A 153 -6.77 9.40 -21.59
C LEU A 153 -7.60 10.69 -21.66
N LYS A 154 -8.66 10.73 -22.48
CA LYS A 154 -9.62 11.85 -22.57
C LYS A 154 -10.83 11.69 -21.64
N GLY A 155 -10.78 10.73 -20.71
CA GLY A 155 -11.87 10.43 -19.78
C GLY A 155 -12.92 9.45 -20.30
N GLY A 156 -12.65 8.80 -21.44
CA GLY A 156 -13.45 7.69 -21.95
C GLY A 156 -13.24 6.39 -21.16
N THR A 157 -13.90 5.33 -21.59
CA THR A 157 -13.87 4.00 -20.96
C THR A 157 -13.04 3.01 -21.76
N LEU A 158 -12.56 1.97 -21.08
CA LEU A 158 -12.13 0.75 -21.75
C LEU A 158 -13.34 0.04 -22.36
N GLU A 159 -13.11 -0.78 -23.38
CA GLU A 159 -14.17 -1.52 -24.06
C GLU A 159 -14.93 -2.41 -23.07
N GLY A 160 -16.27 -2.33 -23.13
CA GLY A 160 -17.16 -3.06 -22.20
C GLY A 160 -17.55 -2.30 -20.93
N ASN A 161 -16.87 -1.20 -20.58
CA ASN A 161 -17.21 -0.42 -19.39
C ASN A 161 -18.26 0.67 -19.70
N LYS A 162 -19.28 0.77 -18.83
CA LYS A 162 -20.32 1.81 -18.92
C LYS A 162 -19.84 3.19 -18.45
N LYS A 163 -18.89 3.24 -17.49
CA LYS A 163 -18.29 4.45 -16.93
C LYS A 163 -16.84 4.19 -16.54
N PRO A 164 -15.97 5.22 -16.51
CA PRO A 164 -14.59 5.05 -16.07
C PRO A 164 -14.55 4.68 -14.59
N GLY A 165 -13.67 3.75 -14.23
CA GLY A 165 -13.42 3.33 -12.85
C GLY A 165 -11.94 3.05 -12.60
N ASP A 166 -11.67 2.13 -11.67
CA ASP A 166 -10.31 1.82 -11.21
C ASP A 166 -9.42 1.27 -12.33
N ALA A 167 -9.99 0.54 -13.29
CA ALA A 167 -9.25 0.00 -14.42
C ALA A 167 -8.66 1.13 -15.30
N GLU A 168 -9.47 2.13 -15.65
CA GLU A 168 -9.00 3.30 -16.41
C GLU A 168 -8.01 4.15 -15.62
N ALA A 169 -8.20 4.26 -14.29
CA ALA A 169 -7.24 4.95 -13.43
C ALA A 169 -5.87 4.25 -13.43
N LYS A 170 -5.86 2.91 -13.32
CA LYS A 170 -4.63 2.10 -13.41
C LYS A 170 -3.96 2.23 -14.78
N VAL A 171 -4.74 2.19 -15.87
CA VAL A 171 -4.19 2.41 -17.22
C VAL A 171 -3.52 3.78 -17.33
N ARG A 172 -4.17 4.86 -16.85
CA ARG A 172 -3.57 6.20 -16.85
C ARG A 172 -2.26 6.25 -16.06
N MET A 173 -2.23 5.60 -14.90
CA MET A 173 -1.04 5.50 -14.06
C MET A 173 0.11 4.80 -14.82
N HIS A 174 -0.13 3.59 -15.35
CA HIS A 174 0.89 2.83 -16.09
C HIS A 174 1.35 3.54 -17.36
N VAL A 175 0.43 4.15 -18.11
CA VAL A 175 0.78 4.97 -19.29
C VAL A 175 1.71 6.12 -18.90
N ARG A 176 1.46 6.81 -17.78
CA ARG A 176 2.33 7.89 -17.30
C ARG A 176 3.72 7.37 -16.96
N THR A 177 3.81 6.31 -16.16
CA THR A 177 5.08 5.65 -15.79
C THR A 177 5.90 5.30 -17.03
N VAL A 178 5.30 4.56 -17.96
CA VAL A 178 6.00 4.08 -19.16
C VAL A 178 6.34 5.24 -20.10
N THR A 179 5.52 6.29 -20.17
CA THR A 179 5.83 7.49 -20.99
C THR A 179 7.07 8.23 -20.51
N ILE A 180 7.26 8.33 -19.19
CA ILE A 180 8.45 8.98 -18.60
C ILE A 180 9.69 8.14 -18.89
N ALA A 181 9.63 6.83 -18.60
CA ALA A 181 10.72 5.90 -18.88
C ALA A 181 11.09 5.86 -20.36
N ALA A 182 10.10 5.75 -21.26
CA ALA A 182 10.31 5.72 -22.71
C ALA A 182 11.06 6.94 -23.23
N ALA A 183 10.67 8.14 -22.77
CA ALA A 183 11.31 9.38 -23.17
C ALA A 183 12.77 9.45 -22.71
N MET A 184 13.06 8.99 -21.48
CA MET A 184 14.42 8.94 -20.95
C MET A 184 15.28 7.91 -21.69
N ILE A 185 14.76 6.69 -21.88
CA ILE A 185 15.44 5.61 -22.62
C ILE A 185 15.79 6.05 -24.04
N SER A 186 14.83 6.65 -24.76
CA SER A 186 15.05 7.11 -26.15
C SER A 186 16.18 8.13 -26.24
N ARG A 187 16.16 9.12 -25.33
CA ARG A 187 17.16 10.18 -25.29
C ARG A 187 18.56 9.64 -25.00
N VAL A 188 18.68 8.72 -24.04
CA VAL A 188 19.97 8.10 -23.70
C VAL A 188 20.44 7.15 -24.80
N ALA A 189 19.54 6.39 -25.43
CA ALA A 189 19.89 5.53 -26.57
C ALA A 189 20.45 6.32 -27.76
N GLU A 190 19.86 7.48 -28.07
CA GLU A 190 20.38 8.38 -29.10
C GLU A 190 21.82 8.81 -28.78
N MET A 191 22.12 9.17 -27.53
CA MET A 191 23.48 9.55 -27.08
C MET A 191 24.48 8.40 -27.30
N PHE A 192 24.11 7.16 -26.96
CA PHE A 192 24.98 5.99 -27.19
C PHE A 192 25.16 5.62 -28.67
N SER A 193 24.28 6.10 -29.56
CA SER A 193 24.34 5.83 -31.01
C SER A 193 25.28 6.77 -31.78
N GLN A 194 25.69 7.91 -31.20
CA GLN A 194 26.53 8.91 -31.87
C GLN A 194 28.04 8.58 -31.82
N GLY A 195 28.48 7.67 -32.71
CA GLY A 195 29.83 7.65 -33.29
C GLY A 195 31.02 7.11 -32.45
N PRO A 196 32.07 6.55 -33.09
CA PRO A 196 33.12 5.72 -32.48
C PRO A 196 34.28 6.50 -31.80
N GLY A 197 34.07 7.76 -31.40
CA GLY A 197 35.13 8.62 -30.88
C GLY A 197 35.43 8.46 -29.38
N GLU A 198 34.40 8.17 -28.59
CA GLU A 198 34.46 7.81 -27.18
C GLU A 198 33.02 7.45 -26.83
N GLN A 199 32.69 6.18 -26.59
CA GLN A 199 31.43 5.91 -25.90
C GLN A 199 31.49 6.67 -24.58
N PRO A 200 30.49 7.50 -24.23
CA PRO A 200 30.52 8.23 -22.98
C PRO A 200 30.62 7.19 -21.86
N LYS A 201 31.74 7.25 -21.11
CA LYS A 201 31.94 6.38 -19.95
C LYS A 201 30.95 6.72 -18.82
N SER A 202 30.37 7.93 -18.86
CA SER A 202 29.33 8.42 -17.96
C SER A 202 28.42 9.42 -18.68
N LEU A 203 27.17 9.56 -18.22
CA LEU A 203 26.25 10.61 -18.69
C LEU A 203 26.56 11.99 -18.09
N GLU A 204 27.36 12.07 -17.02
CA GLU A 204 27.61 13.29 -16.23
C GLU A 204 28.22 14.48 -16.99
N ASN A 205 28.89 14.24 -18.12
CA ASN A 205 29.44 15.31 -18.97
C ASN A 205 28.44 15.87 -19.99
N GLU A 206 27.20 15.35 -20.01
CA GLU A 206 26.09 15.81 -20.85
C GLU A 206 24.86 16.11 -19.97
N MET A 207 23.85 16.84 -20.48
CA MET A 207 22.74 17.42 -19.67
C MET A 207 21.82 16.43 -18.91
N ILE A 208 22.15 15.14 -18.84
CA ILE A 208 21.38 14.10 -18.14
C ILE A 208 22.31 13.42 -17.15
N THR A 209 21.99 13.41 -15.87
CA THR A 209 22.79 12.67 -14.88
C THR A 209 22.28 11.24 -14.72
N SER A 210 23.12 10.35 -14.16
CA SER A 210 22.72 8.97 -13.84
C SER A 210 21.53 8.95 -12.88
N GLU A 211 21.49 9.87 -11.90
CA GLU A 211 20.37 10.00 -10.97
C GLU A 211 19.07 10.35 -11.69
N ALA A 212 19.11 11.30 -12.62
CA ALA A 212 17.92 11.69 -13.39
C ALA A 212 17.41 10.52 -14.26
N PHE A 213 18.32 9.70 -14.80
CA PHE A 213 17.95 8.48 -15.53
C PHE A 213 17.26 7.47 -14.62
N TYR A 214 17.86 7.16 -13.47
CA TYR A 214 17.29 6.20 -12.51
C TYR A 214 15.97 6.69 -11.93
N GLU A 215 15.84 7.97 -11.60
CA GLU A 215 14.59 8.55 -11.10
C GLU A 215 13.45 8.38 -12.12
N ALA A 216 13.74 8.61 -13.41
CA ALA A 216 12.77 8.50 -14.49
C ALA A 216 12.41 7.06 -14.87
N THR A 217 13.23 6.07 -14.51
CA THR A 217 13.11 4.68 -14.98
C THR A 217 12.94 3.64 -13.86
N GLN A 218 13.15 4.01 -12.59
CA GLN A 218 13.05 3.09 -11.46
C GLN A 218 11.72 2.33 -11.41
N ASP A 219 10.60 2.97 -11.77
CA ASP A 219 9.28 2.37 -11.72
C ASP A 219 9.10 1.19 -12.70
N VAL A 220 9.92 1.12 -13.76
CA VAL A 220 9.98 -0.06 -14.64
C VAL A 220 11.07 -1.03 -14.22
N ILE A 221 12.21 -0.55 -13.70
CA ILE A 221 13.36 -1.38 -13.28
C ILE A 221 13.02 -2.20 -12.03
N LEU A 222 12.42 -1.58 -11.01
CA LEU A 222 12.07 -2.22 -9.72
C LEU A 222 11.31 -3.55 -9.91
N PRO A 223 10.14 -3.58 -10.58
CA PRO A 223 9.40 -4.84 -10.76
C PRO A 223 10.11 -5.83 -11.69
N TYR A 224 11.00 -5.36 -12.57
CA TYR A 224 11.78 -6.24 -13.44
C TYR A 224 12.88 -6.96 -12.66
N LEU A 225 13.64 -6.25 -11.82
CA LEU A 225 14.65 -6.86 -10.96
C LEU A 225 14.03 -7.88 -10.00
N ASP A 226 12.87 -7.55 -9.42
CA ASP A 226 12.08 -8.46 -8.58
C ASP A 226 11.63 -9.71 -9.35
N GLN A 227 11.14 -9.57 -10.59
CA GLN A 227 10.81 -10.72 -11.43
C GLN A 227 12.02 -11.64 -11.67
N LEU A 228 13.23 -11.09 -11.80
CA LEU A 228 14.45 -11.88 -12.05
C LEU A 228 15.06 -12.48 -10.79
N ARG A 229 15.03 -11.76 -9.67
CA ARG A 229 15.84 -12.05 -8.49
C ARG A 229 15.08 -11.95 -7.16
N GLY A 230 13.80 -11.62 -7.13
CA GLY A 230 13.01 -11.48 -5.91
C GLY A 230 13.05 -12.73 -5.03
N SER A 231 12.97 -13.92 -5.65
CA SER A 231 13.09 -15.22 -4.98
C SER A 231 14.47 -15.52 -4.38
N THR A 232 15.50 -14.72 -4.70
CA THR A 232 16.84 -14.86 -4.14
C THR A 232 17.02 -14.10 -2.84
N VAL A 233 16.09 -13.19 -2.49
CA VAL A 233 16.14 -12.44 -1.23
C VAL A 233 15.65 -13.35 -0.09
N PRO A 234 16.46 -13.60 0.96
CA PRO A 234 16.06 -14.46 2.06
C PRO A 234 14.83 -13.91 2.81
N GLY A 235 13.89 -14.80 3.14
CA GLY A 235 12.67 -14.42 3.88
C GLY A 235 12.93 -14.01 5.34
N ASP A 236 14.07 -14.43 5.90
CA ASP A 236 14.57 -14.08 7.23
C ASP A 236 15.45 -12.81 7.23
N ALA A 237 15.58 -12.12 6.09
CA ALA A 237 16.28 -10.85 5.99
C ALA A 237 15.42 -9.68 6.56
N TYR A 238 15.02 -9.80 7.83
CA TYR A 238 14.10 -8.90 8.52
C TYR A 238 14.49 -7.42 8.39
N GLU A 239 15.79 -7.12 8.45
CA GLU A 239 16.31 -5.75 8.34
C GLU A 239 15.91 -5.03 7.04
N ILE A 240 15.74 -5.78 5.94
CA ILE A 240 15.28 -5.20 4.66
C ILE A 240 13.87 -4.63 4.83
N PHE A 241 12.98 -5.41 5.44
CA PHE A 241 11.58 -5.03 5.63
C PHE A 241 11.44 -4.00 6.75
N THR A 242 12.12 -4.19 7.88
CA THR A 242 12.07 -3.26 9.01
C THR A 242 12.59 -1.87 8.64
N LYS A 243 13.66 -1.78 7.82
CA LYS A 243 14.14 -0.48 7.32
C LYS A 243 13.09 0.21 6.45
N LEU A 244 12.40 -0.53 5.59
CA LEU A 244 11.34 -0.01 4.73
C LEU A 244 10.16 0.50 5.56
N THR A 245 9.65 -0.33 6.47
CA THR A 245 8.46 -0.03 7.26
C THR A 245 8.68 1.14 8.20
N LYS A 246 9.83 1.22 8.88
CA LYS A 246 10.19 2.38 9.72
C LYS A 246 10.25 3.68 8.93
N LYS A 247 10.87 3.67 7.74
CA LYS A 247 10.93 4.86 6.87
C LYS A 247 9.53 5.39 6.55
N TYR A 248 8.63 4.52 6.11
CA TYR A 248 7.29 4.93 5.70
C TYR A 248 6.35 5.20 6.88
N GLU A 249 6.56 4.56 8.03
CA GLU A 249 5.90 4.92 9.28
C GLU A 249 6.30 6.35 9.70
N GLU A 250 7.59 6.68 9.68
CA GLU A 250 8.08 8.02 10.00
C GLU A 250 7.52 9.09 9.04
N HIS A 251 7.47 8.80 7.75
CA HIS A 251 6.87 9.67 6.75
C HIS A 251 5.37 9.87 7.03
N PHE A 252 4.62 8.79 7.24
CA PHE A 252 3.20 8.85 7.56
C PHE A 252 2.93 9.70 8.80
N MET A 253 3.66 9.47 9.89
CA MET A 253 3.47 10.23 11.13
C MET A 253 3.82 11.71 10.95
N ARG A 254 4.83 12.03 10.11
CA ARG A 254 5.15 13.41 9.76
C ARG A 254 4.02 14.07 8.98
N ASP A 255 3.51 13.41 7.93
CA ASP A 255 2.42 13.93 7.12
C ASP A 255 1.16 14.19 7.96
N MET A 256 0.84 13.29 8.91
CA MET A 256 -0.30 13.48 9.82
C MET A 256 -0.11 14.71 10.71
N ARG A 257 1.09 14.91 11.27
CA ARG A 257 1.41 16.07 12.10
C ARG A 257 1.40 17.37 11.29
N ASP A 258 1.89 17.36 10.05
CA ASP A 258 1.84 18.51 9.15
C ASP A 258 0.39 18.91 8.80
N LEU A 259 -0.53 17.94 8.81
CA LEU A 259 -1.98 18.15 8.70
C LEU A 259 -2.66 18.50 10.04
N ASN A 260 -1.90 18.65 11.12
CA ASN A 260 -2.39 18.91 12.48
C ASN A 260 -3.33 17.81 13.03
N VAL A 261 -3.17 16.58 12.55
CA VAL A 261 -3.79 15.39 13.13
C VAL A 261 -3.06 15.06 14.43
N LEU A 262 -3.81 14.76 15.51
CA LEU A 262 -3.21 14.34 16.76
C LEU A 262 -2.66 12.91 16.64
N ASP A 263 -1.46 12.69 17.18
CA ASP A 263 -0.92 11.35 17.37
C ASP A 263 -1.89 10.48 18.20
N PRO A 264 -2.00 9.18 17.92
CA PRO A 264 -2.74 8.26 18.77
C PRO A 264 -2.12 8.17 20.16
N ASP A 265 -2.95 7.79 21.14
CA ASP A 265 -2.49 7.60 22.52
C ASP A 265 -1.59 6.34 22.61
N GLU A 266 -1.88 5.32 21.81
CA GLU A 266 -1.05 4.12 21.67
C GLU A 266 -0.94 3.66 20.20
N ILE A 267 0.25 3.18 19.83
CA ILE A 267 0.54 2.56 18.53
C ILE A 267 0.84 1.08 18.74
N THR A 268 0.21 0.22 17.96
CA THR A 268 0.49 -1.23 17.97
C THR A 268 1.01 -1.70 16.62
N ARG A 269 2.23 -2.24 16.56
CA ARG A 269 2.79 -2.79 15.30
C ARG A 269 2.53 -4.28 15.21
N VAL A 270 2.25 -4.81 14.02
CA VAL A 270 1.98 -6.25 13.87
C VAL A 270 3.18 -7.08 14.35
N THR A 271 4.40 -6.63 14.06
CA THR A 271 5.63 -7.31 14.51
C THR A 271 5.78 -7.41 16.03
N GLU A 272 5.14 -6.53 16.80
CA GLU A 272 5.20 -6.51 18.27
C GLU A 272 4.22 -7.51 18.91
N TYR A 273 3.23 -8.01 18.16
CA TYR A 273 2.12 -8.85 18.68
C TYR A 273 2.01 -10.21 17.98
N GLY A 274 3.07 -10.67 17.29
CA GLY A 274 3.04 -11.90 16.52
C GLY A 274 2.66 -13.14 17.33
N GLN A 275 3.13 -13.24 18.58
CA GLN A 275 2.81 -14.36 19.46
C GLN A 275 1.35 -14.30 19.94
N GLU A 276 0.87 -13.12 20.33
CA GLU A 276 -0.51 -12.91 20.77
C GLU A 276 -1.52 -13.22 19.65
N ILE A 277 -1.17 -12.89 18.40
CA ILE A 277 -1.95 -13.25 17.21
C ILE A 277 -1.98 -14.78 17.07
N ALA A 278 -0.84 -15.46 17.17
CA ALA A 278 -0.77 -16.92 17.07
C ALA A 278 -1.60 -17.59 18.18
N ASP A 279 -1.44 -17.17 19.43
CA ASP A 279 -2.20 -17.67 20.58
C ASP A 279 -3.72 -17.45 20.42
N PHE A 280 -4.12 -16.34 19.79
CA PHE A 280 -5.53 -16.07 19.50
C PHE A 280 -6.07 -17.00 18.40
N VAL A 281 -5.30 -17.23 17.34
CA VAL A 281 -5.67 -18.17 16.27
C VAL A 281 -5.75 -19.60 16.80
N GLU A 282 -4.85 -20.02 17.67
CA GLU A 282 -4.91 -21.33 18.33
C GLU A 282 -6.23 -21.51 19.11
N LYS A 283 -6.68 -20.48 19.82
CA LYS A 283 -7.98 -20.50 20.51
C LYS A 283 -9.15 -20.61 19.53
N ILE A 284 -9.10 -19.94 18.39
CA ILE A 284 -10.14 -20.05 17.35
C ILE A 284 -10.25 -21.50 16.87
N VAL A 285 -9.12 -22.14 16.57
CA VAL A 285 -9.07 -23.54 16.14
C VAL A 285 -9.56 -24.47 17.24
N ALA A 286 -9.13 -24.26 18.49
CA ALA A 286 -9.56 -25.06 19.64
C ALA A 286 -11.06 -24.95 19.95
N ASN A 287 -11.73 -23.90 19.48
CA ASN A 287 -13.18 -23.70 19.60
C ASN A 287 -13.96 -24.18 18.35
N ASP A 288 -13.36 -25.00 17.48
CA ASP A 288 -13.97 -25.53 16.26
C ASP A 288 -14.42 -24.44 15.25
N PHE A 289 -13.83 -23.25 15.32
CA PHE A 289 -14.11 -22.14 14.40
C PHE A 289 -12.98 -21.86 13.41
N GLY A 290 -11.93 -22.69 13.41
CA GLY A 290 -10.86 -22.63 12.42
C GLY A 290 -10.39 -24.02 12.02
N TYR A 291 -9.79 -24.12 10.84
CA TYR A 291 -9.23 -25.37 10.32
C TYR A 291 -7.89 -25.13 9.62
N VAL A 292 -7.04 -26.16 9.65
CA VAL A 292 -5.71 -26.14 9.03
C VAL A 292 -5.77 -26.90 7.70
N THR A 293 -5.20 -26.32 6.65
CA THR A 293 -5.08 -26.95 5.33
C THR A 293 -3.78 -27.73 5.19
N LEU A 294 -3.67 -28.55 4.15
CA LEU A 294 -2.52 -29.46 3.94
C LEU A 294 -1.18 -28.72 3.75
N ASP A 295 -1.23 -27.47 3.29
CA ASP A 295 -0.08 -26.58 3.14
C ASP A 295 0.32 -25.86 4.44
N GLY A 296 -0.40 -26.10 5.54
CA GLY A 296 -0.15 -25.48 6.85
C GLY A 296 -0.87 -24.15 7.07
N SER A 297 -1.62 -23.62 6.09
CA SER A 297 -2.42 -22.40 6.27
C SER A 297 -3.59 -22.64 7.23
N VAL A 298 -4.00 -21.61 7.98
CA VAL A 298 -5.13 -21.66 8.91
C VAL A 298 -6.24 -20.73 8.43
N TYR A 299 -7.47 -21.26 8.34
CA TYR A 299 -8.63 -20.50 7.88
C TYR A 299 -9.73 -20.47 8.94
N PHE A 300 -10.49 -19.39 8.98
CA PHE A 300 -11.67 -19.26 9.82
C PHE A 300 -12.89 -19.93 9.15
N ASP A 301 -13.60 -20.78 9.89
CA ASP A 301 -14.81 -21.46 9.41
C ASP A 301 -16.08 -20.66 9.73
N ILE A 302 -16.45 -19.80 8.78
CA ILE A 302 -17.67 -18.99 8.85
C ILE A 302 -18.92 -19.87 9.05
N LYS A 303 -18.99 -21.05 8.41
CA LYS A 303 -20.18 -21.90 8.50
C LYS A 303 -20.35 -22.47 9.90
N SER A 304 -19.26 -22.94 10.51
CA SER A 304 -19.27 -23.46 11.87
C SER A 304 -19.60 -22.36 12.89
N PHE A 305 -19.05 -21.15 12.68
CA PHE A 305 -19.36 -19.98 13.51
C PHE A 305 -20.84 -19.56 13.43
N GLU A 306 -21.40 -19.46 12.22
CA GLU A 306 -22.83 -19.16 12.01
C GLU A 306 -23.74 -20.27 12.57
N LYS A 307 -23.35 -21.54 12.41
CA LYS A 307 -24.08 -22.70 12.96
C LYS A 307 -24.12 -22.71 14.48
N ALA A 308 -23.10 -22.18 15.15
CA ALA A 308 -23.08 -22.00 16.61
C ALA A 308 -23.97 -20.84 17.10
N GLY A 309 -24.64 -20.13 16.18
CA GLY A 309 -25.56 -19.04 16.50
C GLY A 309 -24.88 -17.67 16.57
N HIS A 310 -23.61 -17.56 16.16
CA HIS A 310 -22.91 -16.29 16.11
C HIS A 310 -23.11 -15.61 14.74
N PRO A 311 -23.44 -14.31 14.70
CA PRO A 311 -23.53 -13.60 13.43
C PRO A 311 -22.13 -13.28 12.89
N TYR A 312 -21.85 -13.69 11.66
CA TYR A 312 -20.67 -13.21 10.94
C TYR A 312 -21.04 -11.95 10.15
N ALA A 313 -20.51 -10.80 10.58
CA ALA A 313 -20.80 -9.53 9.92
C ALA A 313 -20.19 -9.53 8.50
N ARG A 314 -21.04 -9.29 7.49
CA ARG A 314 -20.61 -9.06 6.11
C ARG A 314 -20.90 -7.61 5.78
N LEU A 315 -19.93 -6.92 5.20
CA LEU A 315 -20.20 -5.63 4.58
C LEU A 315 -21.13 -5.88 3.40
N GLU A 316 -22.37 -5.41 3.49
CA GLU A 316 -23.31 -5.39 2.37
C GLU A 316 -22.90 -4.21 1.47
N PRO A 317 -22.42 -4.46 0.23
CA PRO A 317 -21.90 -3.43 -0.65
C PRO A 317 -22.98 -2.50 -1.21
#